data_AF-A0A2E2MWT9-F1
#
_entry.id   AF-A0A2E2MWT9-F1
#
_cell.length_a   1.000
_cell.length_b   1.000
_cell.length_c   1.000
_cell.angle_alpha   90.00
_cell.angle_beta   90.00
_cell.angle_gamma   90.00
#
_symmetry.space_group_name_H-M   'P 1'
#
loop_
_entity.id
_entity.type
_entity.pdbx_description
1 polymer ?
#
loop_
_entity_poly.entity_id
_entity_poly.type
_entity_poly.pdbx_seq_one_letter_code
_entity_poly.pdbx_strand_id
1 'polypeptide(L)' 'MKVEDYLVERFGLLMSISDLADLLGRSPDGVRVSLYSDTEVSRKLKPTMVKVGRRVYFRTLQVKDALDLEPSEYGAC' A
#
# COMPACT_ATOMS: atom_id res chain seq x y z
N MET A 1 6.86 0.84 18.64
CA MET A 1 6.96 -0.01 17.43
C MET A 1 6.90 0.91 16.23
N LYS A 2 7.79 0.78 15.23
CA LYS A 2 7.72 1.62 14.03
C LYS A 2 6.62 1.11 13.09
N VAL A 3 5.96 2.00 12.36
CA VAL A 3 4.95 1.63 11.34
C VAL A 3 5.55 0.73 10.28
N GLU A 4 6.80 0.98 9.91
CA GLU A 4 7.53 0.18 8.92
C GLU A 4 7.63 -1.29 9.34
N ASP A 5 8.06 -1.55 10.58
CA ASP A 5 8.15 -2.90 11.13
C ASP A 5 6.77 -3.57 11.20
N TYR A 6 5.74 -2.84 11.63
CA TYR A 6 4.37 -3.37 11.70
C TYR A 6 3.82 -3.74 10.32
N LEU A 7 4.01 -2.88 9.30
CA LEU A 7 3.54 -3.14 7.94
C LEU A 7 4.30 -4.30 7.31
N VAL A 8 5.60 -4.40 7.54
CA VAL A 8 6.42 -5.51 7.03
C VAL A 8 6.07 -6.82 7.74
N GLU A 9 5.79 -6.80 9.04
CA GLU A 9 5.35 -7.99 9.77
C GLU A 9 3.95 -8.46 9.32
N ARG A 10 3.03 -7.52 9.06
CA ARG A 10 1.65 -7.83 8.68
C ARG A 10 1.49 -8.23 7.21
N PHE A 11 2.15 -7.51 6.29
CA PHE A 11 1.96 -7.67 4.84
C PHE A 11 3.21 -8.19 4.10
N GLY A 12 4.35 -8.29 4.78
CA GLY A 12 5.63 -8.61 4.16
C GLY A 12 6.29 -7.40 3.47
N LEU A 13 7.41 -7.65 2.77
CA LEU A 13 8.13 -6.63 2.00
C LEU A 13 7.38 -6.20 0.72
N LEU A 14 6.49 -7.07 0.23
CA LEU A 14 5.71 -6.89 -0.99
C LEU A 14 4.25 -7.17 -0.68
N MET A 15 3.43 -6.13 -0.75
CA MET A 15 1.99 -6.25 -0.57
C MET A 15 1.30 -6.47 -1.92
N SER A 16 0.26 -7.31 -1.93
CA SER A 16 -0.61 -7.49 -3.08
C SER A 16 -1.64 -6.35 -3.17
N ILE A 17 -2.42 -6.33 -4.26
CA ILE A 17 -3.51 -5.34 -4.39
C ILE A 17 -4.61 -5.54 -3.35
N SER A 18 -4.81 -6.76 -2.85
CA SER A 18 -5.78 -7.06 -1.80
C SER A 18 -5.30 -6.50 -0.46
N ASP A 19 -4.03 -6.72 -0.12
CA ASP A 19 -3.41 -6.18 1.10
C ASP A 19 -3.41 -4.65 1.13
N LEU A 20 -3.12 -4.02 -0.03
CA LEU A 20 -3.21 -2.57 -0.18
C LEU A 20 -4.65 -2.07 -0.01
N ALA A 21 -5.63 -2.84 -0.48
CA ALA A 21 -7.04 -2.50 -0.32
C ALA A 21 -7.50 -2.61 1.14
N ASP A 22 -7.04 -3.65 1.86
CA ASP A 22 -7.26 -3.80 3.29
C ASP A 22 -6.60 -2.65 4.08
N LEU A 23 -5.40 -2.23 3.70
CA LEU A 23 -4.71 -1.08 4.30
C LEU A 23 -5.46 0.24 4.07
N LEU A 24 -6.04 0.43 2.89
CA LEU A 24 -6.82 1.62 2.54
C LEU A 24 -8.29 1.55 2.99
N GLY A 25 -8.74 0.43 3.57
CA GLY A 25 -10.14 0.20 3.92
C GLY A 25 -11.08 0.25 2.71
N ARG A 26 -10.60 -0.09 1.51
CA ARG A 26 -11.36 -0.07 0.25
C ARG A 26 -11.50 -1.46 -0.33
N SER A 27 -12.43 -1.64 -1.27
CA SER A 27 -12.50 -2.88 -2.04
C SER A 27 -11.31 -2.99 -3.01
N PRO A 28 -10.77 -4.20 -3.26
CA PRO A 28 -9.68 -4.41 -4.22
C PRO A 28 -10.00 -3.89 -5.63
N ASP A 29 -11.25 -4.01 -6.07
CA ASP A 29 -11.68 -3.47 -7.37
C ASP A 29 -11.75 -1.94 -7.37
N GLY A 30 -12.19 -1.32 -6.28
CA GLY A 30 -12.12 0.14 -6.12
C GLY A 30 -10.68 0.67 -6.16
N VAL A 31 -9.74 -0.07 -5.57
CA VAL A 31 -8.30 0.26 -5.65
C VAL A 31 -7.78 0.09 -7.07
N ARG A 32 -8.14 -0.98 -7.79
CA ARG A 32 -7.81 -1.14 -9.22
C ARG A 32 -8.29 0.04 -10.04
N VAL A 33 -9.57 0.39 -9.93
CA VAL A 33 -10.14 1.52 -10.68
C VAL A 33 -9.40 2.81 -10.33
N SER A 34 -9.11 3.04 -9.06
CA SER A 34 -8.36 4.23 -8.62
C SER A 34 -6.96 4.27 -9.21
N LEU A 35 -6.25 3.13 -9.27
CA LEU A 35 -4.91 2.98 -9.85
C LEU A 35 -4.87 3.21 -11.37
N TYR A 36 -5.91 2.74 -12.08
CA TYR A 36 -6.05 2.94 -13.52
C TYR A 36 -6.58 4.33 -13.89
N SER A 37 -7.23 5.01 -12.95
CA SER A 37 -7.69 6.40 -13.10
C SER A 37 -6.56 7.39 -12.78
N ASP A 38 -6.57 8.58 -13.39
CA ASP A 38 -5.61 9.63 -13.05
C ASP A 38 -6.06 10.39 -11.79
N THR A 39 -5.80 9.80 -10.64
CA THR A 39 -6.13 10.36 -9.32
C THR A 39 -4.84 10.63 -8.56
N GLU A 40 -4.90 11.47 -7.52
CA GLU A 40 -3.74 11.74 -6.67
C GLU A 40 -3.18 10.44 -6.05
N VAL A 41 -4.08 9.53 -5.66
CA VAL A 41 -3.74 8.21 -5.12
C VAL A 41 -2.97 7.37 -6.14
N SER A 42 -3.37 7.36 -7.42
CA SER A 42 -2.64 6.59 -8.44
C SER A 42 -1.28 7.18 -8.76
N ARG A 43 -1.13 8.52 -8.73
CA ARG A 43 0.16 9.18 -8.93
C ARG A 43 1.15 8.85 -7.80
N LYS A 44 0.67 8.75 -6.56
CA LYS A 44 1.45 8.35 -5.38
C LYS A 44 1.79 6.85 -5.40
N LEU A 45 0.85 5.98 -5.78
CA LEU A 45 1.04 4.52 -5.75
C LEU A 45 1.77 3.94 -6.97
N LYS A 46 1.64 4.54 -8.16
CA LYS A 46 2.35 4.10 -9.38
C LYS A 46 3.85 3.89 -9.21
N PRO A 47 4.64 4.80 -8.60
CA PRO A 47 6.07 4.58 -8.40
C PRO A 47 6.38 3.42 -7.44
N THR A 48 5.44 3.01 -6.59
CA THR A 48 5.61 1.90 -5.64
C THR A 48 5.35 0.52 -6.25
N MET A 49 4.75 0.48 -7.45
CA MET A 49 4.38 -0.74 -8.16
C MET A 49 5.60 -1.50 -8.66
N VAL A 50 5.64 -2.79 -8.36
CA VAL A 50 6.65 -3.74 -8.83
C VAL A 50 5.94 -4.88 -9.54
N LYS A 51 6.22 -5.04 -10.84
CA LYS A 51 5.69 -6.15 -11.61
C LYS A 51 6.58 -7.37 -11.41
N VAL A 52 6.03 -8.43 -10.82
CA VAL A 52 6.70 -9.72 -10.66
C VAL A 52 5.93 -10.75 -11.49
N GLY A 53 6.48 -11.05 -12.67
CA GLY A 53 5.82 -11.90 -13.66
C GLY A 53 4.52 -11.29 -14.19
N ARG A 54 3.39 -12.00 -13.99
CA ARG A 54 2.05 -11.55 -14.41
C ARG A 54 1.31 -10.78 -13.30
N ARG A 55 1.88 -10.68 -12.09
CA ARG A 55 1.25 -10.03 -10.93
C ARG A 55 1.94 -8.70 -10.63
N VAL A 56 1.17 -7.75 -10.14
CA VAL A 56 1.68 -6.48 -9.62
C VAL A 56 1.67 -6.58 -8.10
N TYR A 57 2.82 -6.25 -7.52
CA TYR A 57 3.00 -6.07 -6.09
C TYR A 57 3.34 -4.60 -5.81
N PHE A 58 3.28 -4.19 -4.57
CA PHE A 58 3.69 -2.87 -4.13
C PHE A 58 4.73 -3.01 -3.02
N ARG A 59 5.78 -2.19 -3.03
CA ARG A 59 6.79 -2.23 -1.97
C ARG A 59 6.21 -1.57 -0.72
N THR A 60 6.15 -2.32 0.37
CA THR A 60 5.54 -1.87 1.63
C THR A 60 6.13 -0.56 2.14
N LEU A 61 7.46 -0.44 2.13
CA LEU A 61 8.15 0.79 2.56
C LEU A 61 7.80 1.99 1.68
N GLN A 62 7.75 1.79 0.35
CA GLN A 62 7.41 2.87 -0.57
C GLN A 62 5.94 3.25 -0.49
N VAL A 63 5.04 2.30 -0.21
CA VAL A 63 3.61 2.59 0.02
C VAL A 63 3.45 3.42 1.28
N LYS A 64 4.19 3.10 2.36
CA LYS A 64 4.22 3.91 3.58
C LYS A 64 4.67 5.34 3.30
N ASP A 65 5.74 5.53 2.54
CA ASP A 65 6.22 6.87 2.18
C ASP A 65 5.26 7.59 1.21
N ALA A 66 4.63 6.86 0.27
CA ALA A 66 3.71 7.43 -0.70
C ALA A 66 2.37 7.86 -0.10
N LEU A 67 1.89 7.16 0.92
CA LEU A 67 0.67 7.47 1.66
C LEU A 67 0.94 8.35 2.88
N ASP A 68 2.20 8.71 3.13
CA ASP A 68 2.64 9.48 4.30
C ASP A 68 2.05 8.90 5.60
N LEU A 69 2.12 7.56 5.73
CA LEU A 69 1.56 6.86 6.88
C LEU A 69 2.40 7.21 8.12
N GLU A 70 1.91 8.19 8.87
CA GLU A 70 2.51 8.64 10.11
C GLU A 70 2.35 7.58 11.23
N PRO A 71 3.27 7.51 12.21
CA PRO A 71 3.18 6.63 13.37
C PRO A 71 1.99 6.83 14.31
N SER A 72 1.09 7.77 14.00
CA SER A 72 0.20 8.34 15.00
C SER A 72 -1.05 7.51 15.32
N GLU A 73 -1.40 6.45 14.58
CA GLU A 73 -2.71 5.79 14.78
C GLU A 73 -2.69 4.27 14.93
N TYR A 74 -1.54 3.59 14.83
CA TYR A 74 -1.44 2.14 15.07
C TYR A 74 -0.45 1.83 16.20
N GLY A 75 -0.69 2.43 17.37
CA GLY A 75 0.21 2.32 18.51
C GLY A 75 -0.33 2.75 19.86
N ALA A 76 -1.65 2.81 20.06
CA ALA A 76 -2.24 2.98 21.38
C ALA A 76 -2.91 1.66 21.80
N CYS A 77 -2.24 0.92 22.69
CA CYS A 77 -2.95 0.14 23.69
C CYS A 77 -3.68 1.09 24.64
#